data_AF-A0A9D8MF86-F1
#
_entry.id   AF-A0A9D8MF86-F1
#
_cell.length_a   1.000
_cell.length_b   1.000
_cell.length_c   1.000
_cell.angle_alpha   90.00
_cell.angle_beta   90.00
_cell.angle_gamma   90.00
#
_symmetry.space_group_name_H-M   'P 1'
#
loop_
_entity.id
_entity.type
_entity.pdbx_description
1 polymer ?
#
loop_
_entity_poly.entity_id
_entity_poly.type
_entity_poly.pdbx_seq_one_letter_code
_entity_poly.pdbx_strand_id
1 'polypeptide(L)'
;MLAATGCEQKKDEGAATMLTEIEQLYEQGNYKAALDSIVLLRARFPKALAERQRALRIWQEASLKQAQEDIALTDSALQAVTAQMQAETRIYERNMLGVKKDSLQVRYEALIGEVRIIRKKMEDNK
;
A
#
# COMPACT_ATOMS: atom_id res chain seq x y z
N MET A 1 6.04 31.03 35.34
CA MET A 1 5.86 30.38 34.02
C MET A 1 6.98 29.38 33.84
N LEU A 2 6.72 28.07 33.92
CA LEU A 2 7.54 26.97 33.37
C LEU A 2 7.03 25.65 33.97
N ALA A 3 6.08 25.00 33.30
CA ALA A 3 5.68 23.61 33.58
C ALA A 3 4.93 23.04 32.36
N ALA A 4 5.64 22.74 31.28
CA ALA A 4 5.07 21.96 30.16
C ALA A 4 6.10 21.24 29.25
N THR A 5 7.41 21.32 29.51
CA THR A 5 8.42 20.83 28.53
C THR A 5 8.63 19.30 28.55
N GLY A 6 8.30 18.60 29.64
CA GLY A 6 8.54 17.15 29.73
C GLY A 6 7.54 16.25 28.99
N CYS A 7 6.31 16.73 28.76
CA CYS A 7 5.27 15.96 28.07
C CYS A 7 5.38 16.05 26.55
N GLU A 8 6.00 17.11 26.02
CA GLU A 8 6.24 17.28 24.58
C GLU A 8 7.48 16.48 24.17
N GLN A 9 8.59 16.57 24.92
CA GLN A 9 9.81 15.81 24.65
C GLN A 9 9.58 14.29 24.57
N LYS A 10 8.82 13.72 25.52
CA LYS A 10 8.53 12.28 25.53
C LYS A 10 7.59 11.82 24.41
N LYS A 11 6.75 12.72 23.89
CA LYS A 11 5.86 12.44 22.75
C LYS A 11 6.63 12.49 21.42
N ASP A 12 7.56 13.42 21.30
CA ASP A 12 8.40 13.56 20.10
C ASP A 12 9.40 12.39 20.00
N GLU A 13 9.99 11.94 21.11
CA GLU A 13 10.82 10.72 21.15
C GLU A 13 10.03 9.47 20.70
N GLY A 14 8.78 9.31 21.17
CA GLY A 14 7.94 8.19 20.77
C GLY A 14 7.53 8.22 19.29
N ALA A 15 7.29 9.41 18.74
CA ALA A 15 6.99 9.58 17.32
C ALA A 15 8.20 9.23 16.43
N ALA A 16 9.41 9.61 16.86
CA ALA A 16 10.64 9.29 16.16
C ALA A 16 10.91 7.77 16.15
N THR A 17 10.75 7.08 17.29
CA THR A 17 10.88 5.61 17.34
C THR A 17 9.91 4.93 16.39
N MET A 18 8.64 5.36 16.38
CA MET A 18 7.63 4.80 15.50
C MET A 18 7.92 5.05 14.02
N LEU A 19 8.51 6.21 13.67
CA LEU A 19 8.96 6.47 12.31
C LEU A 19 10.09 5.52 11.89
N THR A 20 11.05 5.24 12.77
CA THR A 20 12.13 4.28 12.49
C THR A 20 11.57 2.87 12.26
N GLU A 21 10.56 2.44 13.03
CA GLU A 21 9.87 1.16 12.79
C GLU A 21 9.18 1.13 11.41
N ILE A 22 8.53 2.24 11.02
CA ILE A 22 7.91 2.39 9.69
C ILE A 22 8.96 2.25 8.58
N GLU A 23 10.11 2.91 8.72
CA GLU A 23 11.23 2.82 7.77
C GLU A 23 11.75 1.38 7.66
N GLN A 24 11.93 0.67 8.78
CA GLN A 24 12.35 -0.73 8.78
C GLN A 24 11.34 -1.65 8.09
N LEU A 25 10.04 -1.48 8.35
CA LEU A 25 8.99 -2.26 7.69
C LEU A 25 8.98 -2.02 6.18
N TYR A 26 9.20 -0.78 5.74
CA TYR A 26 9.32 -0.44 4.33
C TYR A 26 10.53 -1.11 3.67
N GLU A 27 11.71 -1.02 4.29
CA GLU A 27 12.93 -1.65 3.77
C GLU A 27 12.84 -3.18 3.72
N GLN A 28 12.08 -3.79 4.62
CA GLN A 28 11.78 -5.23 4.61
C GLN A 28 10.75 -5.63 3.53
N GLY A 29 10.19 -4.68 2.78
CA GLY A 29 9.14 -4.92 1.80
C GLY A 29 7.76 -5.18 2.43
N ASN A 30 7.59 -4.99 3.74
CA ASN A 30 6.30 -5.15 4.41
C ASN A 30 5.46 -3.87 4.29
N TYR A 31 5.11 -3.53 3.04
CA TYR A 31 4.44 -2.28 2.70
C TYR A 31 3.10 -2.10 3.41
N LYS A 32 2.31 -3.17 3.55
CA LYS A 32 1.04 -3.13 4.28
C LYS A 32 1.23 -2.73 5.75
N ALA A 33 2.16 -3.37 6.45
CA ALA A 33 2.42 -3.04 7.85
C ALA A 33 3.00 -1.62 8.01
N ALA A 34 3.84 -1.18 7.07
CA ALA A 34 4.34 0.20 7.05
C ALA A 34 3.19 1.21 6.90
N LEU A 35 2.25 0.99 5.97
CA LEU A 35 1.08 1.85 5.76
C LEU A 35 0.16 1.89 6.98
N ASP A 36 -0.14 0.74 7.59
CA ASP A 36 -0.96 0.64 8.81
C ASP A 36 -0.29 1.39 9.98
N SER A 37 1.03 1.25 10.10
CA SER A 37 1.82 1.96 11.12
C SER A 37 1.83 3.48 10.89
N ILE A 38 1.85 3.96 9.65
CA ILE A 38 1.74 5.39 9.34
C ILE A 38 0.36 5.96 9.75
N VAL A 39 -0.72 5.19 9.56
CA VAL A 39 -2.06 5.59 10.04
C VAL A 39 -2.05 5.76 11.56
N LEU A 40 -1.44 4.81 12.28
CA LEU A 40 -1.31 4.88 13.73
C LEU A 40 -0.42 6.03 14.19
N LEU A 41 0.70 6.31 13.52
CA LEU A 41 1.59 7.44 13.81
C LEU A 41 0.81 8.76 13.77
N ARG A 42 0.02 8.97 12.70
CA ARG A 42 -0.79 10.18 12.52
C ARG A 42 -1.87 10.34 13.60
N ALA A 43 -2.46 9.23 14.05
CA ALA A 43 -3.49 9.23 15.08
C ALA A 43 -2.90 9.48 16.49
N ARG A 44 -1.76 8.85 16.82
CA ARG A 44 -1.13 8.93 18.15
C ARG A 44 -0.33 10.22 18.35
N PHE A 45 0.32 10.72 17.30
CA PHE A 45 1.20 11.87 17.35
C PHE A 45 0.77 12.97 16.37
N PRO A 46 -0.43 13.56 16.55
CA PRO A 46 -0.94 14.56 15.60
C PRO A 46 -0.10 15.84 15.54
N LYS A 47 0.68 16.16 16.58
CA LYS A 47 1.55 17.35 16.63
C LYS A 47 2.98 17.12 16.11
N ALA A 48 3.37 15.88 15.86
CA ALA A 48 4.69 15.50 15.35
C ALA A 48 4.79 15.76 13.83
N LEU A 49 4.84 17.04 13.45
CA LEU A 49 4.73 17.46 12.05
C LEU A 49 5.89 16.96 11.19
N ALA A 50 7.12 16.97 11.73
CA ALA A 50 8.31 16.54 11.01
C ALA A 50 8.25 15.03 10.67
N GLU A 51 7.87 14.21 11.65
CA GLU A 51 7.75 12.76 11.53
C GLU A 51 6.61 12.42 10.58
N ARG A 52 5.48 13.11 10.69
CA ARG A 52 4.33 12.94 9.77
C ARG A 52 4.69 13.31 8.34
N GLN A 53 5.51 14.34 8.13
CA GLN A 53 5.94 14.72 6.79
C GLN A 53 6.91 13.71 6.16
N ARG A 54 7.82 13.14 6.97
CA ARG A 54 8.67 12.02 6.52
C ARG A 54 7.85 10.77 6.21
N ALA A 55 6.94 10.39 7.12
CA ALA A 55 6.02 9.27 6.93
C ALA A 55 5.15 9.41 5.68
N LEU A 56 4.76 10.63 5.28
CA LEU A 56 3.98 10.86 4.06
C LEU A 56 4.73 10.41 2.80
N ARG A 57 6.05 10.61 2.73
CA ARG A 57 6.86 10.14 1.60
C ARG A 57 6.88 8.62 1.54
N ILE A 58 7.12 7.96 2.68
CA ILE A 58 7.08 6.49 2.78
C ILE A 58 5.69 5.98 2.40
N TRP A 59 4.62 6.65 2.83
CA TRP A 59 3.25 6.28 2.49
C TRP A 59 3.02 6.27 0.97
N GLN A 60 3.48 7.30 0.25
CA GLN A 60 3.35 7.37 -1.21
C GLN A 60 4.14 6.26 -1.91
N GLU A 61 5.40 6.07 -1.52
CA GLU A 61 6.29 5.06 -2.10
C GLU A 61 5.81 3.64 -1.81
N ALA A 62 5.43 3.35 -0.56
CA ALA A 62 4.87 2.06 -0.14
C ALA A 62 3.54 1.74 -0.81
N SER A 63 2.63 2.73 -0.95
CA SER A 63 1.37 2.55 -1.66
C SER A 63 1.60 2.20 -3.13
N LEU A 64 2.56 2.87 -3.78
CA LEU A 64 2.93 2.57 -5.16
C LEU A 64 3.49 1.14 -5.28
N LYS A 65 4.38 0.74 -4.38
CA LYS A 65 4.97 -0.60 -4.38
C LYS A 65 3.93 -1.70 -4.14
N GLN A 66 3.05 -1.52 -3.17
CA GLN A 66 1.97 -2.47 -2.90
C GLN A 66 1.04 -2.62 -4.11
N ALA A 67 0.63 -1.51 -4.73
CA ALA A 67 -0.20 -1.57 -5.94
C ALA A 67 0.52 -2.28 -7.10
N GLN A 68 1.83 -2.09 -7.25
CA GLN A 68 2.63 -2.80 -8.26
C GLN A 68 2.72 -4.31 -7.99
N GLU A 69 2.87 -4.73 -6.73
CA GLU A 69 2.85 -6.14 -6.34
C GLU A 69 1.47 -6.77 -6.60
N ASP A 70 0.40 -6.07 -6.24
CA ASP A 70 -0.97 -6.51 -6.49
C ASP A 70 -1.26 -6.68 -7.99
N ILE A 71 -0.69 -5.81 -8.85
CA ILE A 71 -0.75 -5.96 -10.32
C ILE A 71 -0.07 -7.25 -10.74
N ALA A 72 1.16 -7.50 -10.28
CA ALA A 72 1.93 -8.68 -10.66
C ALA A 72 1.23 -9.99 -10.23
N LEU A 73 0.68 -10.02 -9.02
CA LEU A 73 -0.10 -11.16 -8.53
C LEU A 73 -1.39 -11.37 -9.32
N THR A 74 -2.10 -10.29 -9.63
CA THR A 74 -3.36 -10.34 -10.40
C THR A 74 -3.10 -10.79 -11.84
N ASP A 75 -2.04 -10.30 -12.48
CA ASP A 75 -1.64 -10.71 -13.83
C ASP A 75 -1.26 -12.19 -13.88
N SER A 76 -0.44 -12.66 -12.92
CA SER A 76 -0.08 -14.07 -12.82
C SER A 76 -1.32 -14.97 -12.64
N ALA A 77 -2.26 -14.58 -11.78
CA ALA A 77 -3.52 -15.29 -11.61
C ALA A 77 -4.38 -15.29 -12.90
N LEU A 78 -4.42 -14.16 -13.61
CA LEU A 78 -5.15 -14.02 -14.87
C LEU A 78 -4.57 -14.93 -15.96
N GLN A 79 -3.25 -15.00 -16.07
CA GLN A 79 -2.55 -15.91 -16.99
C GLN A 79 -2.86 -17.38 -16.65
N ALA A 80 -2.80 -17.75 -15.37
CA ALA A 80 -3.11 -19.11 -14.92
C ALA A 80 -4.55 -19.52 -15.22
N VAL A 81 -5.53 -18.66 -14.94
CA VAL A 81 -6.95 -18.92 -15.25
C VAL A 81 -7.18 -19.00 -16.75
N THR A 82 -6.52 -18.14 -17.53
CA THR A 82 -6.62 -18.17 -19.00
C THR A 82 -6.11 -19.50 -19.57
N ALA A 83 -4.96 -19.99 -19.08
CA ALA A 83 -4.41 -21.28 -19.49
C ALA A 83 -5.33 -22.45 -19.10
N GLN A 84 -5.89 -22.44 -17.87
CA GLN A 84 -6.86 -23.45 -17.42
C GLN A 84 -8.10 -23.46 -18.30
N MET A 85 -8.63 -22.29 -18.64
CA MET A 85 -9.83 -22.16 -19.46
C MET A 85 -9.61 -22.68 -20.89
N GLN A 86 -8.41 -22.49 -21.45
CA GLN A 86 -8.03 -23.02 -22.76
C GLN A 86 -7.92 -24.55 -22.78
N ALA A 87 -7.44 -25.15 -21.68
CA ALA A 87 -7.31 -26.60 -21.55
C ALA A 87 -8.63 -27.30 -21.17
N GLU A 88 -9.58 -26.59 -20.56
CA GLU A 88 -10.84 -27.17 -20.10
C GLU A 88 -11.75 -27.54 -21.28
N THR A 89 -12.33 -28.74 -21.24
CA THR A 89 -13.21 -29.29 -22.27
C THR A 89 -14.68 -29.14 -21.88
N ARG A 90 -15.00 -29.22 -20.59
CA ARG A 90 -16.36 -29.14 -20.04
C ARG A 90 -16.88 -27.71 -20.09
N ILE A 91 -18.02 -27.52 -20.75
CA ILE A 91 -18.63 -26.20 -20.96
C ILE A 91 -18.92 -25.49 -19.64
N TYR A 92 -19.48 -26.21 -18.66
CA TYR A 92 -19.80 -25.64 -17.35
C TYR A 92 -18.54 -25.08 -16.64
N GLU A 93 -17.50 -25.90 -16.51
CA GLU A 93 -16.25 -25.49 -15.86
C GLU A 93 -15.56 -24.35 -16.61
N ARG A 94 -15.57 -24.40 -17.96
CA ARG A 94 -15.03 -23.32 -18.78
C ARG A 94 -15.78 -22.00 -18.55
N ASN A 95 -17.10 -22.03 -18.42
CA ASN A 95 -17.90 -20.83 -18.12
C ASN A 95 -17.57 -20.26 -16.74
N MET A 96 -17.39 -21.13 -15.73
CA MET A 96 -16.99 -20.70 -14.39
C MET A 96 -15.59 -20.05 -14.39
N LEU A 97 -14.64 -20.60 -15.16
CA LEU A 97 -13.33 -20.01 -15.38
C LEU A 97 -13.42 -18.65 -16.10
N GLY A 98 -14.36 -18.51 -17.05
CA GLY A 98 -14.66 -17.24 -17.73
C GLY A 98 -15.06 -16.13 -16.75
N VAL A 99 -16.01 -16.41 -15.84
CA VAL A 99 -16.42 -15.45 -14.80
C VAL A 99 -15.22 -15.04 -13.93
N LYS A 100 -14.37 -16.00 -13.55
CA LYS A 100 -13.17 -15.72 -12.75
C LYS A 100 -12.16 -14.86 -13.52
N LYS A 101 -11.95 -15.15 -14.80
CA LYS A 101 -11.09 -14.36 -15.69
C LYS A 101 -11.56 -12.91 -15.78
N ASP A 102 -12.84 -12.68 -16.05
CA ASP A 102 -13.40 -11.34 -16.18
C ASP A 102 -13.25 -10.55 -14.87
N SER A 103 -13.48 -11.20 -13.72
CA SER A 103 -13.23 -10.59 -12.41
C SER A 103 -11.77 -10.18 -12.21
N LEU A 104 -10.81 -11.02 -12.63
CA LEU A 104 -9.38 -10.70 -12.55
C LEU A 104 -8.99 -9.57 -13.50
N GLN A 105 -9.57 -9.51 -14.70
CA GLN A 105 -9.35 -8.42 -15.65
C GLN A 105 -9.80 -7.07 -15.08
N VAL A 106 -11.01 -7.01 -14.52
CA VAL A 106 -11.53 -5.79 -13.88
C VAL A 106 -10.61 -5.33 -12.74
N ARG A 107 -10.15 -6.28 -11.90
CA ARG A 107 -9.20 -5.95 -10.82
C ARG A 107 -7.88 -5.40 -11.36
N TYR A 108 -7.32 -6.03 -12.39
CA TYR A 108 -6.07 -5.61 -13.02
C TYR A 108 -6.16 -4.17 -13.57
N GLU A 109 -7.25 -3.85 -14.29
CA GLU A 109 -7.49 -2.51 -14.82
C GLU A 109 -7.63 -1.46 -13.71
N ALA A 110 -8.35 -1.80 -12.63
CA ALA A 110 -8.51 -0.92 -11.48
C ALA A 110 -7.15 -0.61 -10.83
N LEU A 111 -6.30 -1.61 -10.65
CA LEU A 111 -4.95 -1.45 -10.06
C LEU A 111 -4.04 -0.60 -10.96
N ILE A 112 -4.09 -0.76 -12.28
CA ILE A 112 -3.39 0.14 -13.21
C ILE A 112 -3.87 1.59 -13.04
N GLY A 113 -5.19 1.79 -12.91
CA GLY A 113 -5.78 3.10 -12.62
C GLY A 113 -5.24 3.70 -11.32
N GLU A 114 -5.18 2.91 -10.26
CA GLU A 114 -4.65 3.31 -8.96
C GLU A 114 -3.18 3.75 -9.05
N VAL A 115 -2.31 2.96 -9.69
CA VAL A 115 -0.90 3.33 -9.89
C VAL A 115 -0.76 4.65 -10.65
N ARG A 116 -1.59 4.89 -11.68
CA ARG A 116 -1.59 6.16 -12.41
C ARG A 116 -1.95 7.35 -11.50
N ILE A 117 -2.97 7.19 -10.66
CA ILE A 117 -3.41 8.22 -9.71
C ILE A 117 -2.31 8.48 -8.66
N ILE A 118 -1.70 7.44 -8.11
CA ILE A 118 -0.62 7.57 -7.13
C ILE A 118 0.55 8.34 -7.74
N ARG A 119 1.00 7.95 -8.95
CA ARG A 119 2.10 8.65 -9.64
C ARG A 119 1.79 10.11 -9.91
N LYS A 120 0.59 10.41 -10.40
CA LYS A 120 0.16 11.80 -10.60
C LYS A 120 0.19 12.61 -9.29
N LYS A 121 -0.33 12.05 -8.19
CA LYS A 121 -0.26 12.70 -6.88
C LYS A 121 1.17 12.90 -6.39
N MET A 122 2.09 11.98 -6.68
CA MET A 122 3.50 12.15 -6.33
C MET A 122 4.17 13.25 -7.16
N GLU A 123 3.78 13.42 -8.43
CA GLU A 123 4.24 14.52 -9.28
C GLU A 123 3.70 15.87 -8.80
N ASP A 124 2.42 15.95 -8.44
CA ASP A 124 1.79 17.19 -7.95
C ASP A 124 2.34 17.66 -6.59
N ASN A 125 2.97 16.76 -5.82
CA ASN A 125 3.53 17.04 -4.49
C ASN A 125 5.07 17.19 -4.50
N LYS A 126 5.71 17.22 -5.67
CA LYS A 126 7.15 17.55 -5.82
C LYS A 126 7.38 19.05 -5.78
#